data_AF-A0A517YK79-F1
#
_entry.id   AF-A0A517YK79-F1
#
_cell.length_a   1.000
_cell.length_b   1.000
_cell.length_c   1.000
_cell.angle_alpha   90.00
_cell.angle_beta   90.00
_cell.angle_gamma   90.00
#
_symmetry.space_group_name_H-M   'P 1'
#
loop_
_entity.id
_entity.type
_entity.pdbx_description
1 polymer ?
#
loop_
_entity_poly.entity_id
_entity_poly.type
_entity_poly.pdbx_seq_one_letter_code
_entity_poly.pdbx_strand_id
1 'polypeptide(L)'
;MNVTTLFERIAGKQHERRKQRIDGYRELVAAIATGKEPDADEVEATLANAGKSLDELRQAVALFQKRTELKAKVAAMPKLEAEQQEVQRQIAQADDALADAEQRHNEATAPLYGRLQQIRSTLSDAESAKRELYHTCDDSQFRHLLDENAAEAEKLRQRYSDLQSQASDLDYQAKKQLDQADRELGYADADHRRKQAAVFQKQAAALRRTGDAVAQELNAVGKRREQIEQQMRDF
;
A
#
# COMPACT_ATOMS: atom_id res chain seq x y z
N MET A 1 -65.06 -46.50 35.43
CA MET A 1 -63.85 -45.99 34.73
C MET A 1 -64.03 -46.30 33.25
N ASN A 2 -64.13 -45.28 32.39
CA ASN A 2 -64.37 -45.50 30.96
C ASN A 2 -63.07 -45.89 30.27
N VAL A 3 -63.13 -46.87 29.37
CA VAL A 3 -61.99 -47.37 28.60
C VAL A 3 -61.25 -46.22 27.89
N THR A 4 -61.99 -45.22 27.43
CA THR A 4 -61.48 -43.96 26.85
C THR A 4 -60.57 -43.17 27.80
N THR A 5 -60.97 -42.99 29.06
CA THR A 5 -60.17 -42.26 30.08
C THR A 5 -58.88 -42.99 30.46
N LEU A 6 -58.86 -44.33 30.35
CA LEU A 6 -57.66 -45.13 30.55
C LEU A 6 -56.66 -44.94 29.40
N PHE A 7 -57.15 -44.98 28.15
CA PHE A 7 -56.33 -44.76 26.96
C PHE A 7 -55.74 -43.33 26.89
N GLU A 8 -56.51 -42.31 27.26
CA GLU A 8 -56.02 -40.92 27.34
C GLU A 8 -54.89 -40.78 28.38
N ARG A 9 -55.04 -41.39 29.56
CA ARG A 9 -53.99 -41.37 30.59
C ARG A 9 -52.73 -42.11 30.14
N ILE A 10 -52.89 -43.22 29.42
CA ILE A 10 -51.77 -43.98 28.85
C ILE A 10 -51.07 -43.17 27.76
N ALA A 11 -51.82 -42.51 26.87
CA ALA A 11 -51.29 -41.67 25.81
C ALA A 11 -50.53 -40.46 26.36
N GLY A 12 -51.06 -39.78 27.38
CA GLY A 12 -50.38 -38.68 28.07
C GLY A 12 -49.05 -39.11 28.68
N LYS A 13 -49.04 -40.21 29.44
CA LYS A 13 -47.81 -40.77 30.01
C LYS A 13 -46.81 -41.22 28.96
N GLN A 14 -47.28 -41.76 27.83
CA GLN A 14 -46.41 -42.11 26.69
C GLN A 14 -45.76 -40.87 26.07
N HIS A 15 -46.52 -39.78 25.91
CA HIS A 15 -46.01 -38.52 25.38
C HIS A 15 -44.95 -37.91 26.30
N GLU A 16 -45.21 -37.86 27.61
CA GLU A 16 -44.24 -37.39 28.62
C GLU A 16 -42.96 -38.22 28.60
N ARG A 17 -43.06 -39.55 28.59
CA ARG A 17 -41.90 -40.44 28.49
C ARG A 17 -41.12 -40.24 27.20
N ARG A 18 -41.79 -39.96 26.08
CA ARG A 18 -41.12 -39.66 24.81
C ARG A 18 -40.37 -38.34 24.89
N LYS A 19 -40.97 -37.32 25.50
CA LYS A 19 -40.35 -36.02 25.71
C LYS A 19 -39.12 -36.12 26.61
N GLN A 20 -39.24 -36.79 27.76
CA GLN A 20 -38.13 -37.03 28.70
C GLN A 20 -36.95 -37.74 28.03
N ARG A 21 -37.21 -38.73 27.17
CA ARG A 21 -36.16 -39.42 26.41
C ARG A 21 -35.44 -38.52 25.42
N ILE A 22 -36.18 -37.66 24.71
CA ILE A 22 -35.60 -36.70 23.76
C ILE A 22 -34.78 -35.64 24.51
N ASP A 23 -35.30 -35.14 25.63
CA ASP A 23 -34.63 -34.12 26.44
C ASP A 23 -33.35 -34.69 27.07
N GLY A 24 -33.40 -35.90 27.64
CA GLY A 24 -32.21 -36.58 28.16
C GLY A 24 -31.14 -36.83 27.10
N TYR A 25 -31.52 -37.22 25.88
CA TYR A 25 -30.58 -37.34 24.76
C TYR A 25 -29.95 -35.99 24.38
N ARG A 26 -30.73 -34.90 24.38
CA ARG A 26 -30.21 -33.55 24.08
C ARG A 26 -29.26 -33.04 25.16
N GLU A 27 -29.57 -33.31 26.43
CA GLU A 27 -28.69 -32.99 27.56
C GLU A 27 -27.37 -33.75 27.48
N LEU A 28 -27.42 -35.04 27.12
CA LEU A 28 -26.23 -35.84 26.87
C LEU A 28 -25.37 -35.27 25.73
N VAL A 29 -26.00 -34.95 24.59
CA VAL A 29 -25.33 -34.31 23.45
C VAL A 29 -24.68 -32.99 23.87
N ALA A 30 -25.38 -32.15 24.62
CA ALA A 30 -24.86 -30.87 25.10
C ALA A 30 -23.68 -31.07 26.06
N ALA A 31 -23.80 -31.99 27.01
CA ALA A 31 -22.76 -32.32 27.98
C ALA A 31 -21.46 -32.74 27.28
N ILE A 32 -21.54 -33.72 26.37
CA ILE A 32 -20.38 -34.20 25.60
C ILE A 32 -19.82 -33.07 24.73
N ALA A 33 -20.67 -32.30 24.05
CA ALA A 33 -20.23 -31.20 23.19
C ALA A 33 -19.48 -30.11 23.96
N THR A 34 -19.78 -29.91 25.25
CA THR A 34 -19.08 -28.99 26.16
C THR A 34 -17.85 -29.57 26.84
N GLY A 35 -17.46 -30.81 26.52
CA GLY A 35 -16.28 -31.46 27.08
C GLY A 35 -16.51 -32.18 28.41
N LYS A 36 -17.76 -32.38 28.82
CA LYS A 36 -18.07 -33.27 29.96
C LYS A 36 -18.00 -34.71 29.48
N GLU A 37 -17.36 -35.57 30.28
CA GLU A 37 -17.29 -37.01 30.04
C GLU A 37 -18.34 -37.73 30.89
N PRO A 38 -19.52 -38.07 30.34
CA PRO A 38 -20.53 -38.87 31.02
C PRO A 38 -20.09 -40.34 31.12
N ASP A 39 -20.62 -41.04 32.13
CA ASP A 39 -20.33 -42.44 32.35
C ASP A 39 -20.82 -43.33 31.18
N ALA A 40 -20.08 -44.41 30.88
CA ALA A 40 -20.36 -45.26 29.73
C ALA A 40 -21.71 -45.97 29.86
N ASP A 41 -22.07 -46.42 31.06
CA ASP A 41 -23.35 -47.10 31.32
C ASP A 41 -24.52 -46.11 31.21
N GLU A 42 -24.31 -44.87 31.64
CA GLU A 42 -25.30 -43.78 31.48
C GLU A 42 -25.53 -43.41 30.00
N VAL A 43 -24.46 -43.36 29.20
CA VAL A 43 -24.53 -43.12 27.75
C VAL A 43 -25.31 -44.24 27.07
N GLU A 44 -24.97 -45.50 27.35
CA GLU A 44 -25.64 -46.66 26.76
C GLU A 44 -27.13 -46.69 27.12
N ALA A 45 -27.46 -46.48 28.40
CA ALA A 45 -28.85 -46.41 28.86
C ALA A 45 -29.63 -45.27 28.17
N THR A 46 -29.03 -44.09 28.02
CA THR A 46 -29.67 -42.93 27.37
C THR A 46 -29.90 -43.17 25.88
N LEU A 47 -28.94 -43.77 25.18
CA LEU A 47 -29.05 -44.13 23.77
C LEU A 47 -30.11 -45.21 23.52
N ALA A 48 -30.10 -46.27 24.34
CA ALA A 48 -31.09 -47.34 24.28
C ALA A 48 -32.51 -46.80 24.53
N ASN A 49 -32.67 -45.93 25.53
CA ASN A 49 -33.95 -45.29 25.83
C ASN A 49 -34.44 -44.41 24.66
N ALA A 50 -33.55 -43.60 24.08
CA ALA A 50 -33.87 -42.71 22.97
C ALA A 50 -34.00 -43.40 21.60
N GLY A 51 -33.59 -44.67 21.50
CA GLY A 51 -33.55 -45.42 20.24
C GLY A 51 -32.52 -44.85 19.27
N LYS A 52 -31.36 -44.44 19.77
CA LYS A 52 -30.29 -43.78 19.01
C LYS A 52 -29.01 -44.61 18.97
N SER A 53 -28.29 -44.52 17.86
CA SER A 53 -26.97 -45.16 17.71
C SER A 53 -25.84 -44.26 18.19
N LEU A 54 -24.67 -44.86 18.42
CA LEU A 54 -23.45 -44.12 18.75
C LEU A 54 -23.02 -43.18 17.60
N ASP A 55 -23.24 -43.58 16.35
CA ASP A 55 -22.95 -42.73 15.18
C ASP A 55 -23.89 -41.51 15.11
N GLU A 56 -25.18 -41.70 15.42
CA GLU A 56 -26.12 -40.59 15.54
C GLU A 56 -25.72 -39.65 16.69
N LEU A 57 -25.24 -40.18 17.82
CA LEU A 57 -24.69 -39.37 18.92
C LEU A 57 -23.49 -38.54 18.46
N ARG A 58 -22.52 -39.15 17.77
CA ARG A 58 -21.35 -38.43 17.21
C ARG A 58 -21.78 -37.31 16.27
N GLN A 59 -22.71 -37.57 15.36
CA GLN A 59 -23.24 -36.56 14.43
C GLN A 59 -23.96 -35.43 15.19
N ALA A 60 -24.78 -35.76 16.18
CA ALA A 60 -25.50 -34.78 16.97
C ALA A 60 -24.56 -33.88 17.80
N VAL A 61 -23.51 -34.45 18.40
CA VAL A 61 -22.46 -33.71 19.12
C VAL A 61 -21.72 -32.75 18.18
N ALA A 62 -21.26 -33.24 17.02
CA ALA A 62 -20.58 -32.40 16.02
C ALA A 62 -21.48 -31.25 15.53
N LEU A 63 -22.76 -31.53 15.28
CA LEU A 63 -23.73 -30.52 14.89
C LEU A 63 -23.96 -29.49 16.01
N PHE A 64 -24.04 -29.93 17.27
CA PHE A 64 -24.21 -29.04 18.41
C PHE A 64 -23.01 -28.12 18.59
N GLN A 65 -21.79 -28.65 18.52
CA GLN A 65 -20.55 -27.85 18.57
C GLN A 65 -20.55 -26.77 17.48
N LYS A 66 -20.80 -27.17 16.22
CA LYS A 66 -20.92 -26.23 15.09
C LYS A 66 -21.99 -25.16 15.31
N ARG A 67 -23.17 -25.53 15.85
CA ARG A 67 -24.23 -24.56 16.15
C ARG A 67 -23.83 -23.58 17.25
N THR A 68 -23.10 -24.03 18.25
CA THR A 68 -22.61 -23.17 19.34
C THR A 68 -21.60 -22.15 18.82
N GLU A 69 -20.66 -22.57 17.98
CA GLU A 69 -19.73 -21.66 17.30
C GLU A 69 -20.45 -20.62 16.46
N LEU A 70 -21.44 -21.04 15.66
CA LEU A 70 -22.24 -20.13 14.83
C LEU A 70 -23.03 -19.14 15.68
N LYS A 71 -23.63 -19.58 16.80
CA LYS A 71 -24.31 -18.68 17.74
C LYS A 71 -23.36 -17.64 18.33
N ALA A 72 -22.14 -18.04 18.69
CA ALA A 72 -21.14 -17.10 19.19
C ALA A 72 -20.78 -16.03 18.14
N LYS A 73 -20.62 -16.43 16.87
CA LYS A 73 -20.39 -15.49 15.76
C LYS A 73 -21.55 -14.53 15.56
N VAL A 74 -22.79 -15.03 15.57
CA VAL A 74 -24.00 -14.19 15.46
C VAL A 74 -24.12 -13.24 16.65
N ALA A 75 -23.84 -13.70 17.87
CA ALA A 75 -23.86 -12.86 19.07
C ALA A 75 -22.80 -11.74 19.04
N ALA A 76 -21.70 -11.93 18.32
CA ALA A 76 -20.68 -10.91 18.12
C ALA A 76 -21.06 -9.83 17.08
N MET A 77 -22.06 -10.08 16.24
CA MET A 77 -22.43 -9.16 15.15
C MET A 77 -22.73 -7.72 15.60
N PRO A 78 -23.55 -7.46 16.64
CA PRO A 78 -23.89 -6.08 17.01
C PRO A 78 -22.66 -5.27 17.45
N LYS A 79 -21.68 -5.92 18.09
CA LYS A 79 -20.42 -5.28 18.48
C LYS A 79 -19.59 -4.92 17.26
N LEU A 80 -19.47 -5.85 16.30
CA LEU A 80 -18.73 -5.62 15.05
C LEU A 80 -19.39 -4.55 14.17
N GLU A 81 -20.73 -4.50 14.14
CA GLU A 81 -21.48 -3.45 13.43
C GLU A 81 -21.25 -2.07 14.06
N ALA A 82 -21.25 -1.98 15.40
CA ALA A 82 -20.93 -0.73 16.10
C ALA A 82 -19.49 -0.28 15.84
N GLU A 83 -18.53 -1.22 15.88
CA GLU A 83 -17.12 -0.95 15.57
C GLU A 83 -16.94 -0.51 14.11
N GLN A 84 -17.63 -1.16 13.17
CA GLN A 84 -17.64 -0.77 11.76
C GLN A 84 -18.14 0.66 11.57
N GLN A 85 -19.26 1.03 12.21
CA GLN A 85 -19.81 2.38 12.13
C GLN A 85 -18.86 3.43 12.71
N GLU A 86 -18.20 3.12 13.83
CA GLU A 86 -17.22 4.00 14.44
C GLU A 86 -16.01 4.22 13.51
N VAL A 87 -15.46 3.15 12.94
CA VAL A 87 -14.34 3.22 11.99
C VAL A 87 -14.74 4.02 10.75
N GLN A 88 -15.94 3.79 10.21
CA GLN A 88 -16.45 4.57 9.06
C GLN A 88 -16.56 6.06 9.38
N ARG A 89 -17.00 6.43 10.59
CA ARG A 89 -17.05 7.83 11.02
C ARG A 89 -15.65 8.44 11.11
N GLN A 90 -14.68 7.70 11.65
CA GLN A 90 -13.29 8.18 11.73
C GLN A 90 -12.67 8.38 10.35
N ILE A 91 -12.95 7.49 9.40
CA ILE A 91 -12.53 7.64 7.99
C ILE A 91 -13.13 8.92 7.41
N ALA A 92 -14.44 9.11 7.52
CA ALA A 92 -15.10 10.31 7.00
C ALA A 92 -14.51 11.61 7.57
N GLN A 93 -14.24 11.65 8.88
CA GLN A 93 -13.60 12.81 9.52
C GLN A 93 -12.18 13.06 9.01
N ALA A 94 -11.41 12.00 8.74
CA ALA A 94 -10.07 12.13 8.18
C ALA A 94 -10.11 12.62 6.73
N ASP A 95 -11.07 12.14 5.93
CA ASP A 95 -11.26 12.55 4.54
C ASP A 95 -11.67 14.03 4.46
N ASP A 96 -12.59 14.48 5.32
CA ASP A 96 -12.99 15.89 5.41
C ASP A 96 -11.80 16.78 5.78
N ALA A 97 -10.99 16.37 6.76
CA ALA A 97 -9.78 17.10 7.16
C ALA A 97 -8.72 17.16 6.05
N LEU A 98 -8.60 16.10 5.24
CA LEU A 98 -7.72 16.08 4.08
C LEU A 98 -8.20 17.05 3.00
N ALA A 99 -9.49 17.04 2.67
CA ALA A 99 -10.07 17.95 1.69
C ALA A 99 -9.87 19.41 2.07
N ASP A 100 -10.09 19.77 3.34
CA ASP A 100 -9.83 21.10 3.88
C ASP A 100 -8.34 21.50 3.76
N ALA A 101 -7.43 20.57 4.06
CA ALA A 101 -6.00 20.81 3.97
C ALA A 101 -5.55 21.02 2.52
N GLU A 102 -6.05 20.21 1.58
CA GLU A 102 -5.80 20.36 0.15
C GLU A 102 -6.33 21.69 -0.39
N GLN A 103 -7.54 22.09 0.02
CA GLN A 103 -8.09 23.39 -0.34
C GLN A 103 -7.20 24.54 0.15
N ARG A 104 -6.81 24.54 1.42
CA ARG A 104 -5.91 25.57 1.99
C ARG A 104 -4.55 25.59 1.29
N HIS A 105 -4.00 24.43 0.98
CA HIS A 105 -2.76 24.32 0.21
C HIS A 105 -2.93 24.96 -1.18
N ASN A 106 -4.01 24.65 -1.89
CA ASN A 106 -4.27 25.17 -3.22
C ASN A 106 -4.49 26.69 -3.19
N GLU A 107 -5.25 27.20 -2.22
CA GLU A 107 -5.46 28.65 -2.03
C GLU A 107 -4.14 29.38 -1.74
N ALA A 108 -3.26 28.80 -0.91
CA ALA A 108 -1.96 29.38 -0.61
C ALA A 108 -0.99 29.33 -1.80
N THR A 109 -1.02 28.26 -2.59
CA THR A 109 -0.02 28.01 -3.65
C THR A 109 -0.42 28.55 -5.01
N ALA A 110 -1.72 28.61 -5.35
CA ALA A 110 -2.21 29.15 -6.62
C ALA A 110 -1.65 30.55 -6.97
N PRO A 111 -1.67 31.56 -6.09
CA PRO A 111 -1.09 32.87 -6.41
C PRO A 111 0.44 32.80 -6.61
N LEU A 112 1.13 31.91 -5.89
CA LEU A 112 2.58 31.73 -6.02
C LEU A 112 2.93 31.11 -7.38
N TYR A 113 2.16 30.12 -7.84
CA TYR A 113 2.34 29.55 -9.18
C TYR A 113 2.10 30.61 -10.27
N GLY A 114 1.04 31.42 -10.13
CA GLY A 114 0.78 32.53 -11.04
C GLY A 114 1.95 33.52 -11.08
N ARG A 115 2.48 33.92 -9.92
CA ARG A 115 3.64 34.82 -9.82
C ARG A 115 4.90 34.20 -10.43
N LEU A 116 5.13 32.92 -10.19
CA LEU A 116 6.28 32.20 -10.75
C LEU A 116 6.22 32.15 -12.28
N GLN A 117 5.04 31.90 -12.84
CA GLN A 117 4.84 31.90 -14.29
C GLN A 117 5.11 33.28 -14.89
N GLN A 118 4.63 34.36 -14.26
CA GLN A 118 4.94 35.73 -14.70
C GLN A 118 6.44 35.99 -14.70
N ILE A 119 7.13 35.65 -13.60
CA ILE A 119 8.59 35.83 -13.49
C ILE A 119 9.31 35.05 -14.61
N ARG A 120 8.90 33.80 -14.87
CA ARG A 120 9.48 32.99 -15.96
C ARG A 120 9.27 33.62 -17.33
N SER A 121 8.08 34.15 -17.61
CA SER A 121 7.81 34.87 -18.85
C SER A 121 8.73 36.08 -18.99
N THR A 122 8.80 36.93 -17.97
CA THR A 122 9.65 38.13 -17.98
C THR A 122 11.13 37.80 -18.13
N LEU A 123 11.62 36.74 -17.48
CA LEU A 123 12.99 36.26 -17.65
C LEU A 123 13.24 35.79 -19.09
N SER A 124 12.30 35.04 -19.69
CA SER A 124 12.41 34.61 -21.08
C SER A 124 12.44 35.78 -22.06
N ASP A 125 11.61 36.80 -21.82
CA ASP A 125 11.58 38.02 -22.63
C ASP A 125 12.92 38.77 -22.50
N ALA A 126 13.44 38.92 -21.29
CA ALA A 126 14.73 39.55 -21.02
C ALA A 126 15.90 38.77 -21.66
N GLU A 127 15.89 37.45 -21.62
CA GLU A 127 16.89 36.61 -22.30
C GLU A 127 16.80 36.72 -23.83
N SER A 128 15.61 36.93 -24.37
CA SER A 128 15.41 37.11 -25.81
C SER A 128 15.90 38.48 -26.25
N ALA A 129 15.55 39.55 -25.52
CA ALA A 129 16.08 40.89 -25.73
C ALA A 129 17.61 40.93 -25.59
N LYS A 130 18.16 40.22 -24.60
CA LYS A 130 19.61 40.06 -24.40
C LYS A 130 20.28 39.41 -25.62
N ARG A 131 19.69 38.34 -26.16
CA ARG A 131 20.18 37.71 -27.41
C ARG A 131 20.09 38.64 -28.60
N GLU A 132 18.99 39.37 -28.75
CA GLU A 132 18.80 40.32 -29.83
C GLU A 132 19.87 41.42 -29.81
N LEU A 133 20.10 42.04 -28.63
CA LEU A 133 21.18 43.02 -28.43
C LEU A 133 22.55 42.49 -28.89
N TYR A 134 22.85 41.23 -28.60
CA TYR A 134 24.12 40.62 -29.01
C TYR A 134 24.18 40.29 -30.50
N HIS A 135 23.09 39.81 -31.09
CA HIS A 135 23.05 39.55 -32.53
C HIS A 135 23.14 40.85 -33.35
N THR A 136 22.63 41.96 -32.81
CA THR A 136 22.73 43.30 -33.41
C THR A 136 24.02 44.03 -33.08
N CYS A 137 24.92 43.45 -32.26
CA CYS A 137 26.22 44.07 -31.96
C CYS A 137 27.07 44.12 -33.25
N ASP A 138 27.63 45.28 -33.58
CA ASP A 138 28.40 45.47 -34.81
C ASP A 138 29.73 44.68 -34.82
N ASP A 139 30.28 44.38 -33.65
CA ASP A 139 31.52 43.61 -33.52
C ASP A 139 31.29 42.12 -33.83
N SER A 140 31.92 41.63 -34.90
CA SER A 140 31.83 40.22 -35.30
C SER A 140 32.64 39.28 -34.42
N GLN A 141 33.69 39.76 -33.73
CA GLN A 141 34.53 38.94 -32.87
C GLN A 141 33.78 38.50 -31.61
N PHE A 142 33.06 39.42 -30.97
CA PHE A 142 32.24 39.08 -29.80
C PHE A 142 31.08 38.14 -30.14
N ARG A 143 30.47 38.28 -31.31
CA ARG A 143 29.44 37.35 -31.81
C ARG A 143 30.00 35.93 -31.97
N HIS A 144 31.16 35.79 -32.61
CA HIS A 144 31.82 34.48 -32.73
C HIS A 144 32.17 33.85 -31.37
N LEU A 145 32.70 34.63 -30.43
CA LEU A 145 33.03 34.14 -29.09
C LEU A 145 31.80 33.65 -28.32
N LEU A 146 30.66 34.34 -28.45
CA LEU A 146 29.40 33.91 -27.85
C LEU A 146 28.84 32.63 -28.49
N ASP A 147 28.92 32.50 -29.81
CA ASP A 147 28.47 31.31 -30.54
C ASP A 147 29.31 30.08 -30.17
N GLU A 148 30.64 30.23 -30.10
CA GLU A 148 31.56 29.17 -29.67
C GLU A 148 31.27 28.73 -28.22
N ASN A 149 31.08 29.69 -27.32
CA ASN A 149 30.76 29.43 -25.92
C ASN A 149 29.39 28.74 -25.77
N ALA A 150 28.39 29.15 -26.57
CA ALA A 150 27.08 28.51 -26.60
C ALA A 150 27.15 27.06 -27.11
N ALA A 151 27.94 26.80 -28.15
CA ALA A 151 28.16 25.46 -28.68
C ALA A 151 28.91 24.55 -27.67
N GLU A 152 29.87 25.09 -26.92
CA GLU A 152 30.55 24.39 -25.83
C GLU A 152 29.57 24.04 -24.70
N ALA A 153 28.76 25.01 -24.26
CA ALA A 153 27.74 24.81 -23.23
C ALA A 153 26.73 23.71 -23.62
N GLU A 154 26.27 23.71 -24.87
CA GLU A 154 25.29 22.74 -25.33
C GLU A 154 25.84 21.31 -25.35
N LYS A 155 27.08 21.13 -25.82
CA LYS A 155 27.76 19.82 -25.77
C LYS A 155 27.90 19.31 -24.33
N LEU A 156 28.24 20.19 -23.38
CA LEU A 156 28.36 19.82 -21.98
C LEU A 156 27.00 19.51 -21.34
N ARG A 157 25.93 20.25 -21.70
CA ARG A 157 24.56 19.95 -21.25
C ARG A 157 24.08 18.60 -21.73
N GLN A 158 24.28 18.29 -23.02
CA GLN A 158 23.94 16.99 -23.57
C GLN A 158 24.68 15.87 -22.83
N ARG A 159 26.00 16.03 -22.65
CA ARG A 159 26.82 15.07 -21.90
C ARG A 159 26.35 14.90 -20.45
N TYR A 160 26.00 15.98 -19.77
CA TYR A 160 25.47 15.93 -18.40
C TYR A 160 24.13 15.18 -18.34
N SER A 161 23.22 15.47 -19.27
CA SER A 161 21.92 14.81 -19.40
C SER A 161 22.08 13.31 -19.66
N ASP A 162 22.99 12.92 -20.56
CA ASP A 162 23.27 11.52 -20.87
C ASP A 162 23.81 10.78 -19.63
N LEU A 163 24.73 11.40 -18.89
CA LEU A 163 25.28 10.84 -17.65
C LEU A 163 24.22 10.68 -16.54
N GLN A 164 23.33 11.65 -16.38
CA GLN A 164 22.22 11.56 -15.42
C GLN A 164 21.22 10.47 -15.80
N SER A 165 20.89 10.36 -17.08
CA SER A 165 19.98 9.32 -17.59
C SER A 165 20.55 7.93 -17.35
N GLN A 166 21.83 7.71 -17.70
CA GLN A 166 22.53 6.46 -17.45
C GLN A 166 22.63 6.12 -15.95
N ALA A 167 22.87 7.12 -15.08
CA ALA A 167 22.89 6.90 -13.64
C ALA A 167 21.51 6.45 -13.12
N SER A 168 20.44 7.09 -13.60
CA SER A 168 19.05 6.77 -13.21
C SER A 168 18.65 5.36 -13.66
N ASP A 169 19.04 4.95 -14.86
CA ASP A 169 18.81 3.60 -15.37
C ASP A 169 19.50 2.54 -14.51
N LEU A 170 20.74 2.81 -14.05
CA LEU A 170 21.47 1.93 -13.15
C LEU A 170 20.84 1.86 -11.75
N ASP A 171 20.33 2.97 -11.21
CA ASP A 171 19.59 2.95 -9.94
C ASP A 171 18.31 2.11 -10.06
N TYR A 172 17.59 2.25 -11.18
CA TYR A 172 16.40 1.44 -11.46
C TYR A 172 16.74 -0.05 -11.52
N GLN A 173 17.83 -0.42 -12.20
CA GLN A 173 18.33 -1.80 -12.24
C GLN A 173 18.73 -2.31 -10.85
N ALA A 174 19.42 -1.49 -10.04
CA ALA A 174 19.79 -1.84 -8.67
C ALA A 174 18.56 -2.10 -7.80
N LYS A 175 17.56 -1.22 -7.87
CA LYS A 175 16.30 -1.37 -7.12
C LYS A 175 15.57 -2.65 -7.53
N LYS A 176 15.48 -2.93 -8.84
CA LYS A 176 14.88 -4.15 -9.35
C LYS A 176 15.58 -5.42 -8.82
N GLN A 177 16.91 -5.41 -8.71
CA GLN A 177 17.66 -6.55 -8.14
C GLN A 177 17.40 -6.72 -6.64
N LEU A 178 17.28 -5.63 -5.88
CA LEU A 178 16.93 -5.69 -4.46
C LEU A 178 15.50 -6.22 -4.26
N ASP A 179 14.52 -5.70 -5.02
CA ASP A 179 13.13 -6.16 -4.96
C ASP A 179 13.01 -7.66 -5.30
N GLN A 180 13.87 -8.16 -6.21
CA GLN A 180 13.95 -9.58 -6.53
C GLN A 180 14.61 -10.39 -5.42
N ALA A 181 15.70 -9.89 -4.82
CA ALA A 181 16.37 -10.54 -3.70
C ALA A 181 15.45 -10.71 -2.48
N ASP A 182 14.58 -9.74 -2.23
CA ASP A 182 13.63 -9.78 -1.10
C ASP A 182 12.47 -10.75 -1.32
N ARG A 183 12.20 -11.15 -2.57
CA ARG A 183 11.19 -12.16 -2.92
C ARG A 183 11.76 -13.57 -3.00
N GLU A 184 13.08 -13.72 -3.07
CA GLU A 184 13.73 -15.02 -3.16
C GLU A 184 13.83 -15.71 -1.80
N LEU A 185 13.43 -16.98 -1.75
CA LEU A 185 13.50 -17.82 -0.55
C LEU A 185 14.89 -18.44 -0.34
N GLY A 186 15.75 -18.42 -1.38
CA GLY A 186 17.10 -18.99 -1.37
C GLY A 186 18.17 -17.97 -0.98
N TYR A 187 18.96 -18.28 0.05
CA TYR A 187 19.97 -17.35 0.60
C TYR A 187 21.11 -17.02 -0.39
N ALA A 188 21.52 -18.00 -1.22
CA ALA A 188 22.61 -17.82 -2.19
C ALA A 188 22.22 -16.92 -3.38
N ASP A 189 20.98 -17.09 -3.89
CA ASP A 189 20.47 -16.30 -5.02
C ASP A 189 20.18 -14.85 -4.58
N ALA A 190 19.60 -14.68 -3.39
CA ALA A 190 19.36 -13.37 -2.80
C ALA A 190 20.69 -12.60 -2.55
N ASP A 191 21.73 -13.27 -2.06
CA ASP A 191 23.06 -12.67 -1.88
C ASP A 191 23.72 -12.28 -3.21
N HIS A 192 23.59 -13.13 -4.24
CA HIS A 192 24.09 -12.82 -5.58
C HIS A 192 23.41 -11.56 -6.15
N ARG A 193 22.10 -11.43 -6.02
CA ARG A 193 21.35 -10.25 -6.47
C ARG A 193 21.70 -8.99 -5.69
N ARG A 194 21.89 -9.08 -4.37
CA ARG A 194 22.37 -7.95 -3.56
C ARG A 194 23.75 -7.48 -4.00
N LYS A 195 24.65 -8.42 -4.33
CA LYS A 195 25.97 -8.09 -4.91
C LYS A 195 25.85 -7.40 -6.27
N GLN A 196 24.98 -7.88 -7.15
CA GLN A 196 24.72 -7.21 -8.43
C GLN A 196 24.14 -5.79 -8.25
N ALA A 197 23.18 -5.62 -7.33
CA ALA A 197 22.62 -4.31 -7.00
C ALA A 197 23.71 -3.33 -6.52
N ALA A 198 24.64 -3.80 -5.68
CA ALA A 198 25.76 -3.00 -5.20
C ALA A 198 26.71 -2.56 -6.34
N VAL A 199 26.91 -3.42 -7.36
CA VAL A 199 27.69 -3.05 -8.56
C VAL A 199 27.01 -1.92 -9.32
N PHE A 200 25.71 -2.04 -9.59
CA PHE A 200 24.94 -1.00 -10.28
C PHE A 200 24.93 0.33 -9.51
N GLN A 201 24.74 0.30 -8.19
CA GLN A 201 24.83 1.49 -7.34
C GLN A 201 26.21 2.16 -7.40
N LYS A 202 27.28 1.36 -7.38
CA LYS A 202 28.66 1.88 -7.49
C LYS A 202 28.89 2.54 -8.85
N GLN A 203 28.38 1.96 -9.93
CA GLN A 203 28.47 2.53 -11.28
C GLN A 203 27.65 3.83 -11.39
N ALA A 204 26.41 3.85 -10.88
CA ALA A 204 25.58 5.06 -10.85
C ALA A 204 26.27 6.19 -10.08
N ALA A 205 26.87 5.89 -8.92
CA ALA A 205 27.63 6.87 -8.14
C ALA A 205 28.85 7.41 -8.90
N ALA A 206 29.56 6.57 -9.66
CA ALA A 206 30.68 7.02 -10.50
C ALA A 206 30.22 7.95 -11.63
N LEU A 207 29.08 7.65 -12.28
CA LEU A 207 28.48 8.50 -13.30
C LEU A 207 28.05 9.84 -12.72
N ARG A 208 27.42 9.87 -11.53
CA ARG A 208 27.06 11.13 -10.85
C ARG A 208 28.27 12.00 -10.56
N ARG A 209 29.37 11.43 -10.04
CA ARG A 209 30.63 12.18 -9.83
C ARG A 209 31.18 12.78 -11.12
N THR A 210 31.07 12.03 -12.22
CA THR A 210 31.47 12.53 -13.55
C THR A 210 30.52 13.64 -14.01
N GLY A 211 29.22 13.50 -13.75
CA GLY A 211 28.22 14.54 -13.97
C GLY A 211 28.52 15.80 -13.18
N ASP A 212 28.91 15.69 -11.91
CA ASP A 212 29.28 16.83 -11.07
C ASP A 212 30.48 17.60 -11.63
N ALA A 213 31.47 16.89 -12.19
CA ALA A 213 32.60 17.52 -12.88
C ALA A 213 32.13 18.27 -14.15
N VAL A 214 31.26 17.66 -14.97
CA VAL A 214 30.66 18.33 -16.14
C VAL A 214 29.82 19.55 -15.72
N ALA A 215 29.11 19.49 -14.59
CA ALA A 215 28.37 20.62 -14.05
C ALA A 215 29.30 21.77 -13.62
N GLN A 216 30.48 21.47 -13.07
CA GLN A 216 31.49 22.48 -12.78
C GLN A 216 32.04 23.12 -14.06
N GLU A 217 32.27 22.34 -15.12
CA GLU A 217 32.66 22.87 -16.44
C GLU A 217 31.58 23.78 -17.03
N LEU A 218 30.30 23.38 -16.95
CA LEU A 218 29.16 24.21 -17.36
C LEU A 218 29.12 25.55 -16.62
N ASN A 219 29.36 25.55 -15.31
CA ASN A 219 29.46 26.77 -14.52
C ASN A 219 30.63 27.65 -14.97
N ALA A 220 31.77 27.05 -15.33
CA ALA A 220 32.92 27.79 -15.86
C ALA A 220 32.65 28.40 -17.25
N VAL A 221 31.96 27.68 -18.14
CA VAL A 221 31.49 28.21 -19.42
C VAL A 221 30.52 29.38 -19.21
N GLY A 222 29.59 29.25 -18.27
CA GLY A 222 28.66 30.32 -17.89
C GLY A 222 29.37 31.59 -17.42
N LYS A 223 30.39 31.47 -16.55
CA LYS A 223 31.21 32.62 -16.12
C LYS A 223 31.97 33.27 -17.28
N ARG A 224 32.52 32.46 -18.20
CA ARG A 224 33.18 32.98 -19.42
C ARG A 224 32.19 33.77 -20.28
N ARG A 225 30.97 33.27 -20.44
CA ARG A 225 29.90 33.98 -21.15
C ARG A 225 29.58 35.33 -20.49
N GLU A 226 29.41 35.37 -19.17
CA GLU A 226 29.15 36.62 -18.44
C GLU A 226 30.28 37.65 -18.63
N GLN A 227 31.54 37.21 -18.69
CA GLN A 227 32.68 38.08 -18.95
C GLN A 227 32.65 38.66 -20.36
N ILE A 228 32.37 37.85 -21.38
CA ILE A 228 32.21 38.31 -22.77
C ILE A 228 31.06 39.32 -22.85
N GLU A 229 29.93 38.99 -22.24
CA GLU A 229 28.74 39.84 -22.21
C GLU A 229 28.96 41.16 -21.47
N GLN A 230 29.79 41.18 -20.41
CA GLN A 230 30.17 42.39 -19.70
C GLN A 230 31.11 43.27 -20.54
N GLN A 231 32.11 42.67 -21.20
CA GLN A 231 32.99 43.38 -22.13
C GLN A 231 32.21 44.06 -23.27
N MET A 232 31.16 43.40 -23.78
CA MET A 232 30.27 44.00 -24.79
C MET A 232 29.41 45.16 -24.27
N ARG A 233 29.15 45.28 -22.96
CA ARG A 233 28.40 46.40 -22.38
C ARG A 233 29.27 47.62 -22.09
N ASP A 234 30.54 47.38 -21.83
CA ASP A 234 31.52 48.42 -21.50
C ASP A 234 32.13 49.07 -22.77
N PHE A 235 31.77 48.57 -23.95
CA PHE A 235 32.05 49.13 -25.28
C PHE A 235 30.85 49.93 -25.83
#